data_AF-A0A4Y7U469-F1
#
_entry.id   AF-A0A4Y7U469-F1
#
_cell.length_a   1.000
_cell.length_b   1.000
_cell.length_c   1.000
_cell.angle_alpha   90.00
_cell.angle_beta   90.00
_cell.angle_gamma   90.00
#
_symmetry.space_group_name_H-M   'P 1'
#
loop_
_entity.id
_entity.type
_entity.pdbx_description
1 polymer ?
#
loop_
_entity_poly.entity_id
_entity_poly.type
_entity_poly.pdbx_seq_one_letter_code
_entity_poly.pdbx_strand_id
1 'polypeptide(L)' 'LIGIDEDAATGTAAGPLAGLLLHKKIIEKNSSYQILQGVKLNQPSLLEIAVQDNGVLVGGSSVITMEGKIYIED' A
#
# COMPACT_ATOMS: atom_id res chain seq x y z
N LEU A 1 5.61 -18.10 2.98
CA LEU A 1 4.91 -17.27 1.98
C LEU A 1 3.44 -17.26 2.34
N ILE A 2 2.80 -16.09 2.36
CA ILE A 2 1.34 -15.99 2.22
C ILE A 2 1.04 -16.57 0.83
N GLY A 3 0.10 -17.50 0.68
CA GLY A 3 -0.11 -18.31 -0.54
C GLY A 3 -0.63 -17.54 -1.78
N ILE A 4 -0.02 -16.41 -2.09
CA ILE A 4 -0.27 -15.55 -3.24
C ILE A 4 1.04 -15.40 -4.03
N ASP A 5 0.95 -15.45 -5.36
CA ASP A 5 2.13 -15.32 -6.23
C ASP A 5 2.64 -13.88 -6.26
N GLU A 6 1.72 -12.90 -6.32
CA GLU A 6 2.00 -11.46 -6.27
C GLU A 6 0.79 -10.72 -5.66
N ASP A 7 1.04 -9.59 -5.01
CA ASP A 7 0.02 -8.74 -4.38
C ASP A 7 -0.15 -7.42 -5.15
N ALA A 8 -1.39 -6.99 -5.35
CA ALA A 8 -1.71 -5.76 -6.09
C ALA A 8 -1.30 -4.50 -5.31
N ALA A 9 -1.42 -4.52 -3.99
CA ALA A 9 -1.10 -3.39 -3.11
C ALA A 9 -0.66 -3.85 -1.72
N THR A 10 0.64 -3.78 -1.42
CA THR A 10 1.16 -4.22 -0.12
C THR A 10 1.40 -3.02 0.80
N GLY A 11 0.33 -2.51 1.42
CA GLY A 11 0.39 -1.33 2.30
C GLY A 11 1.36 -1.49 3.47
N THR A 12 1.49 -2.70 4.03
CA THR A 12 2.45 -2.99 5.11
C THR A 12 3.90 -2.87 4.68
N ALA A 13 4.22 -3.02 3.39
CA ALA A 13 5.56 -2.85 2.84
C ALA A 13 5.85 -1.40 2.41
N ALA A 14 4.82 -0.62 2.06
CA ALA A 14 4.96 0.78 1.68
C ALA A 14 5.59 1.65 2.79
N GLY A 15 5.21 1.41 4.05
CA GLY A 15 5.78 2.11 5.20
C GLY A 15 7.30 1.91 5.38
N PRO A 16 7.78 0.65 5.49
CA PRO A 16 9.22 0.35 5.50
C PRO A 16 9.97 0.87 4.28
N LEU A 17 9.37 0.79 3.08
CA LEU A 17 9.97 1.35 1.87
C LEU A 17 10.17 2.87 2.00
N ALA A 18 9.17 3.61 2.48
CA ALA A 18 9.30 5.05 2.73
C ALA A 18 10.45 5.36 3.72
N GLY A 19 10.54 4.60 4.82
CA GLY A 19 11.64 4.75 5.79
C GLY A 19 13.01 4.50 5.17
N LEU A 20 13.15 3.46 4.34
CA LEU A 20 14.38 3.18 3.61
C LEU A 20 14.74 4.28 2.61
N LEU A 21 13.77 4.80 1.86
CA LEU A 21 13.99 5.86 0.88
C LEU A 21 14.40 7.17 1.56
N LEU A 22 13.82 7.51 2.72
CA LEU A 22 14.25 8.65 3.52
C LEU A 22 15.67 8.46 4.03
N HIS A 23 16.01 7.27 4.57
CA HIS A 23 17.36 6.95 5.02
C HIS A 23 18.40 7.10 3.89
N LYS A 24 18.02 6.73 2.67
CA LYS A 24 18.83 6.91 1.45
C LYS A 24 18.80 8.32 0.87
N LYS A 25 18.08 9.27 1.49
CA LYS A 25 17.91 10.65 1.04
C LYS A 25 17.32 10.77 -0.38
N ILE A 26 16.48 9.81 -0.76
CA ILE A 26 15.76 9.80 -2.06
C ILE A 26 14.46 10.59 -1.95
N ILE A 27 13.84 10.57 -0.78
CA ILE A 27 12.65 11.35 -0.44
C ILE A 27 12.93 12.24 0.77
N GLU A 28 12.10 13.25 0.96
CA GLU A 28 12.18 14.21 2.05
C GLU A 28 11.13 13.92 3.13
N LYS A 29 11.45 14.31 4.36
CA LYS A 29 10.50 14.26 5.48
C LYS A 29 9.42 15.33 5.30
N ASN A 30 8.21 15.07 5.79
CA ASN A 30 7.04 15.96 5.69
C ASN A 30 6.58 16.27 4.26
N SER A 31 7.04 15.49 3.29
CA SER A 31 6.60 15.50 1.90
C SER A 31 5.82 14.22 1.59
N SER A 32 4.81 14.35 0.73
CA SER A 32 3.99 13.21 0.28
C SER A 32 4.52 12.64 -1.02
N TYR A 33 4.56 11.32 -1.12
CA TYR A 33 4.97 10.58 -2.31
C TYR A 33 3.95 9.48 -2.62
N GLN A 34 4.02 8.95 -3.84
CA GLN A 34 3.15 7.88 -4.30
C GLN A 34 3.96 6.68 -4.79
N ILE A 35 3.47 5.48 -4.48
CA ILE A 35 4.01 4.20 -4.95
C ILE A 35 2.96 3.55 -5.84
N LEU A 36 3.34 3.21 -7.07
CA LEU A 36 2.52 2.44 -7.99
C LEU A 36 2.91 0.95 -7.91
N GLN A 37 1.95 0.09 -7.57
CA GLN A 37 2.12 -1.37 -7.50
C GLN A 37 1.04 -2.09 -8.34
N GLY A 38 1.21 -3.38 -8.64
CA GLY A 38 0.17 -4.22 -9.24
C GLY A 38 -0.04 -4.05 -10.74
N VAL A 39 0.80 -3.27 -11.43
CA VAL A 39 0.69 -3.02 -12.88
C VAL A 39 0.75 -4.32 -13.70
N LYS A 40 1.63 -5.25 -13.33
CA LYS A 40 1.78 -6.54 -14.02
C LYS A 40 0.60 -7.49 -13.78
N LEU A 41 -0.16 -7.25 -12.72
CA LEU A 41 -1.40 -7.96 -12.41
C LEU A 41 -2.63 -7.35 -13.08
N ASN A 42 -2.44 -6.30 -13.89
CA ASN A 42 -3.52 -5.49 -14.44
C ASN A 42 -4.45 -4.92 -13.35
N GLN A 43 -3.91 -4.70 -12.14
CA GLN A 43 -4.58 -4.12 -10.98
C GLN A 43 -3.71 -2.99 -10.40
N PRO A 44 -3.53 -1.89 -11.15
CA PRO A 44 -2.69 -0.77 -10.72
C PRO A 44 -3.26 -0.14 -9.45
N SER A 45 -2.44 -0.08 -8.41
CA SER A 45 -2.80 0.46 -7.10
C SER A 45 -1.83 1.57 -6.71
N LEU A 46 -2.38 2.71 -6.29
CA LEU A 46 -1.60 3.87 -5.87
C LEU A 46 -1.63 3.97 -4.34
N LEU A 47 -0.46 3.79 -3.72
CA LEU A 47 -0.29 3.97 -2.28
C LEU A 47 0.34 5.33 -2.01
N GLU A 48 -0.25 6.08 -1.08
CA GLU A 48 0.26 7.38 -0.63
C GLU A 48 1.11 7.18 0.63
N ILE A 49 2.30 7.77 0.65
CA ILE A 49 3.22 7.69 1.78
C ILE A 49 3.71 9.07 2.21
N ALA A 50 3.92 9.26 3.51
CA ALA A 50 4.62 10.41 4.05
C ALA A 50 5.38 10.01 5.32
N VAL A 51 6.64 10.44 5.44
CA VAL A 51 7.41 10.25 6.67
C VAL A 51 7.34 11.52 7.51
N GLN A 52 6.90 11.39 8.77
CA GLN A 52 6.74 12.48 9.72
C GLN A 52 7.58 12.25 10.98
N ASP A 53 7.56 13.18 11.93
CA ASP A 53 8.30 13.06 13.20
C ASP A 53 7.84 11.87 14.05
N ASN A 54 6.55 11.55 14.03
CA ASN A 54 5.92 10.51 14.84
C ASN A 54 5.79 9.15 14.12
N GLY A 55 6.29 9.02 12.89
CA GLY A 55 6.25 7.75 12.15
C GLY A 55 6.04 7.91 10.66
N VAL A 56 5.56 6.84 10.03
CA VAL A 56 5.25 6.79 8.61
C VAL A 56 3.74 6.68 8.43
N LEU A 57 3.16 7.57 7.64
CA LEU A 57 1.78 7.48 7.20
C LEU A 57 1.73 6.68 5.89
N VAL A 58 0.78 5.76 5.82
CA VAL A 58 0.44 5.00 4.61
C VAL A 58 -1.05 5.15 4.38
N GLY A 59 -1.42 5.57 3.18
CA GLY A 59 -2.80 5.81 2.77
C GLY A 59 -3.06 5.36 1.34
N GLY A 60 -4.31 5.51 0.93
CA GLY A 60 -4.77 5.18 -0.41
C GLY A 60 -6.28 5.37 -0.50
N SER A 61 -6.80 5.40 -1.72
CA SER A 61 -8.24 5.40 -1.96
C SER A 61 -8.80 3.98 -1.92
N SER A 62 -10.10 3.88 -1.65
CA SER A 62 -10.84 2.62 -1.71
C SER A 62 -12.21 2.85 -2.33
N VAL A 63 -12.76 1.79 -2.93
CA VAL A 63 -14.10 1.80 -3.54
C VAL A 63 -14.81 0.50 -3.16
N ILE A 64 -16.09 0.59 -2.84
CA ILE A 64 -16.93 -0.59 -2.60
C ILE A 64 -17.25 -1.22 -3.96
N THR A 65 -16.86 -2.48 -4.16
CA THR A 65 -17.09 -3.20 -5.43
C THR A 65 -18.31 -4.12 -5.39
N MET A 66 -18.65 -4.63 -4.21
CA MET A 66 -19.69 -5.62 -4.01
C MET A 66 -20.19 -5.59 -2.56
N GLU A 67 -21.47 -5.89 -2.39
CA GLU A 67 -22.09 -6.26 -1.12
C GLU A 67 -22.81 -7.60 -1.30
N GLY A 68 -22.87 -8.43 -0.25
CA GLY A 68 -23.51 -9.75 -0.34
C GLY A 68 -23.76 -10.41 1.01
N LYS A 69 -24.42 -11.57 0.98
CA LYS A 69 -24.67 -12.44 2.14
C LYS A 69 -24.07 -13.81 1.89
N ILE A 70 -23.38 -14.37 2.89
CA ILE A 70 -22.86 -15.74 2.86
C ILE A 70 -23.87 -16.62 3.60
N TYR A 71 -24.27 -17.73 2.98
CA TYR A 71 -25.05 -18.79 3.61
C TYR A 71 -24.14 -20.01 3.78
N ILE A 72 -24.20 -20.65 4.93
CA ILE A 72 -23.44 -21.87 5.23
C ILE A 72 -24.48 -22.94 5.56
N GLU A 73 -24.33 -24.11 4.95
CA GLU A 73 -25.11 -25.31 5.28
C GLU A 73 -24.38 -26.10 6.37
N ASP A 74 -25.13 -26.78 7.24
CA ASP A 74 -24.61 -27.62 8.32
C ASP A 74 -23.86 -28.86 7.83
#